data_AF-A0A087UV27-F1
#
_entry.id   AF-A0A087UV27-F1
#
_cell.length_a   1.000
_cell.length_b   1.000
_cell.length_c   1.000
_cell.angle_alpha   90.00
_cell.angle_beta   90.00
_cell.angle_gamma   90.00
#
_symmetry.space_group_name_H-M   'P 1'
#
loop_
_entity.id
_entity.type
_entity.pdbx_description
1 polymer ?
#
loop_
_entity_poly.entity_id
_entity_poly.type
_entity_poly.pdbx_seq_one_letter_code
_entity_poly.pdbx_strand_id
1 'polypeptide(L)'
;MKELSNGFHHDGREYILLLNGTIICDIPAKSFIKCTVGHNGYHSCDKCEQKGIWLRRITFLARDSILRTNKSFRERSDKDHHNPYKFSPFLELPIDMVKQFPADYMHMVCLGVMRKLLLKWIRHKGKGRLTNSSCMHLSGLISSQKQHIPSDFNRKPRTLSDIDR
;
A
#
# COMPACT_ATOMS: atom_id res chain seq x y z
N MET A 1 17.04 0.90 16.57
CA MET A 1 15.68 1.04 17.16
C MET A 1 15.55 0.35 18.51
N LYS A 2 16.42 -0.62 18.83
CA LYS A 2 16.48 -1.28 20.16
C LYS A 2 16.43 -0.36 21.39
N GLU A 3 17.03 0.81 21.34
CA GLU A 3 17.01 1.74 22.50
C GLU A 3 15.59 2.27 22.78
N LEU A 4 14.77 2.48 21.74
CA LEU A 4 13.40 2.95 21.89
C LEU A 4 12.46 1.89 22.50
N SER A 5 12.76 0.60 22.33
CA SER A 5 12.00 -0.47 22.99
C SER A 5 12.28 -0.58 24.49
N ASN A 6 13.38 0.00 24.98
CA ASN A 6 13.69 0.09 26.41
C ASN A 6 13.00 1.30 27.06
N GLY A 7 12.32 2.13 26.27
CA GLY A 7 11.68 3.36 26.73
C GLY A 7 12.65 4.51 26.97
N PHE A 8 12.11 5.64 27.43
CA PHE A 8 12.86 6.84 27.81
C PHE A 8 12.21 7.53 29.00
N HIS A 9 13.01 8.26 29.77
CA HIS A 9 12.55 9.05 30.92
C HIS A 9 12.27 10.50 30.51
N HIS A 10 11.13 11.03 30.92
CA HIS A 10 10.78 12.43 30.72
C HIS A 10 9.89 12.90 31.89
N ASP A 11 10.22 14.04 32.50
CA ASP A 11 9.51 14.61 33.66
C ASP A 11 9.26 13.62 34.81
N GLY A 12 10.26 12.82 35.15
CA GLY A 12 10.18 11.82 36.22
C GLY A 12 9.26 10.62 35.91
N ARG A 13 8.80 10.48 34.66
CA ARG A 13 8.00 9.35 34.19
C ARG A 13 8.76 8.55 33.14
N GLU A 14 8.59 7.24 33.18
CA GLU A 14 9.11 6.31 32.17
C GLU A 14 8.07 6.11 31.07
N TYR A 15 8.49 6.24 29.82
CA TYR A 15 7.67 6.03 28.63
C TYR A 15 8.25 4.91 27.80
N ILE A 16 7.48 3.83 27.60
CA ILE A 16 7.85 2.71 26.73
C ILE A 16 7.09 2.86 25.41
N LEU A 17 7.81 2.90 24.29
CA LEU A 17 7.21 3.01 22.97
C LEU A 17 6.89 1.61 22.43
N LEU A 18 5.60 1.27 22.36
CA LEU A 18 5.12 0.02 21.77
C LEU A 18 4.48 0.27 20.40
N LEU A 19 5.12 -0.25 19.35
CA LEU A 19 4.58 -0.24 17.98
C LEU A 19 3.58 -1.38 17.78
N ASN A 20 2.37 -1.18 18.29
CA ASN A 20 1.27 -2.15 18.16
C ASN A 20 0.46 -1.98 16.87
N GLY A 21 0.65 -0.87 16.16
CA GLY A 21 -0.07 -0.52 14.94
C GLY A 21 0.49 -1.17 13.66
N THR A 22 -0.17 -0.86 12.54
CA THR A 22 0.32 -1.18 11.20
C THR A 22 1.17 -0.04 10.64
N ILE A 23 2.16 -0.40 9.83
CA ILE A 23 3.01 0.54 9.11
C ILE A 23 2.42 0.72 7.72
N ILE A 24 1.59 1.76 7.57
CA ILE A 24 0.93 2.09 6.32
C ILE A 24 1.88 2.95 5.48
N CYS A 25 2.22 2.44 4.31
CA CYS A 25 3.08 3.13 3.35
C CYS A 25 2.83 2.59 1.95
N ASP A 26 3.10 3.44 0.95
CA ASP A 26 3.03 3.04 -0.45
C ASP A 26 4.09 1.96 -0.77
N ILE A 27 3.98 1.31 -1.94
CA ILE A 27 4.86 0.18 -2.28
C ILE A 27 6.35 0.60 -2.34
N PRO A 28 6.72 1.75 -2.95
CA PRO A 28 8.10 2.23 -2.92
C PRO A 28 8.65 2.39 -1.49
N ALA A 29 7.97 3.16 -0.62
CA ALA A 29 8.44 3.36 0.75
C ALA A 29 8.47 2.04 1.52
N LYS A 30 7.48 1.17 1.32
CA LYS A 30 7.47 -0.17 1.92
C LYS A 30 8.70 -0.99 1.54
N SER A 31 9.04 -1.05 0.26
CA SER A 31 10.22 -1.81 -0.19
C SER A 31 11.53 -1.23 0.37
N PHE A 32 11.59 0.10 0.47
CA PHE A 32 12.75 0.81 1.04
C PHE A 32 12.94 0.47 2.52
N ILE A 33 11.91 0.65 3.35
CA ILE A 33 12.00 0.41 4.80
C ILE A 33 12.14 -1.08 5.14
N LYS A 34 11.55 -1.97 4.33
CA LYS A 34 11.72 -3.43 4.48
C LYS A 34 13.04 -3.94 3.91
N CYS A 35 13.82 -3.09 3.22
CA CYS A 35 15.03 -3.45 2.50
C CYS A 35 14.82 -4.66 1.56
N THR A 36 13.72 -4.62 0.81
CA THR A 36 13.38 -5.62 -0.21
C THR A 36 13.55 -5.05 -1.61
N VAL A 37 13.46 -5.91 -2.62
CA VAL A 37 13.42 -5.48 -4.01
C VAL A 37 12.25 -4.53 -4.24
N GLY A 38 12.52 -3.47 -5.00
CA GLY A 38 11.53 -2.44 -5.33
C GLY A 38 10.38 -2.98 -6.19
N HIS A 39 9.27 -2.25 -6.22
CA HIS A 39 8.00 -2.64 -6.87
C HIS A 39 8.07 -3.04 -8.37
N ASN A 40 9.17 -2.71 -9.07
CA ASN A 40 9.40 -3.08 -10.48
C ASN A 40 10.34 -4.29 -10.65
N GLY A 41 10.77 -4.93 -9.55
CA GLY A 41 11.65 -6.09 -9.63
C GLY A 41 10.87 -7.39 -9.77
N TYR A 42 11.52 -8.41 -10.35
CA TYR A 42 10.91 -9.71 -10.60
C TYR A 42 10.51 -10.46 -9.31
N HIS A 43 11.21 -10.24 -8.20
CA HIS A 43 10.91 -10.88 -6.90
C HIS A 43 10.27 -9.90 -5.91
N SER A 44 9.50 -8.91 -6.41
CA SER A 44 8.95 -7.82 -5.60
C SER A 44 7.58 -8.08 -4.97
N CYS A 45 6.97 -9.26 -5.14
CA CYS A 45 5.72 -9.57 -4.45
C CYS A 45 5.95 -9.41 -2.94
N ASP A 46 5.10 -8.70 -2.22
CA ASP A 46 5.24 -8.50 -0.76
C ASP A 46 4.59 -9.65 0.05
N LYS A 47 3.76 -10.47 -0.62
CA LYS A 47 2.90 -11.47 0.04
C LYS A 47 3.31 -12.92 -0.24
N CYS A 48 3.99 -13.15 -1.35
CA CYS A 48 4.12 -14.47 -1.95
C CYS A 48 5.50 -14.71 -2.56
N GLU A 49 6.13 -15.83 -2.24
CA GLU A 49 7.42 -16.23 -2.79
C GLU A 49 7.21 -16.70 -4.23
N GLN A 50 7.35 -15.78 -5.17
CA GLN A 50 7.26 -16.06 -6.60
C GLN A 50 8.03 -15.04 -7.42
N LYS A 51 8.52 -15.51 -8.57
CA LYS A 51 9.11 -14.68 -9.61
C LYS A 51 8.00 -14.20 -10.55
N GLY A 52 7.87 -12.89 -10.69
CA GLY A 52 7.00 -12.26 -11.67
C GLY A 52 7.54 -12.44 -13.09
N ILE A 53 6.69 -12.14 -14.06
CA ILE A 53 7.06 -12.08 -15.48
C ILE A 53 6.80 -10.69 -16.04
N TRP A 54 7.56 -10.29 -17.06
CA TRP A 54 7.35 -9.02 -17.74
C TRP A 54 6.22 -9.12 -18.76
N LEU A 55 5.08 -8.48 -18.48
CA LEU A 55 3.95 -8.32 -19.39
C LEU A 55 3.62 -6.83 -19.52
N ARG A 56 4.52 -6.06 -20.13
CA ARG A 56 4.57 -4.57 -20.12
C ARG A 56 4.82 -3.95 -18.74
N ARG A 57 4.60 -4.73 -17.69
CA ARG A 57 4.89 -4.48 -16.27
C ARG A 57 5.15 -5.83 -15.60
N ILE A 58 5.85 -5.83 -14.47
CA ILE A 58 5.98 -7.04 -13.66
C ILE A 58 4.60 -7.52 -13.22
N THR A 59 4.31 -8.79 -13.51
CA THR A 59 3.03 -9.43 -13.22
C THR A 59 3.26 -10.77 -12.53
N PHE A 60 2.55 -10.98 -11.43
CA PHE A 60 2.57 -12.19 -10.61
C PHE A 60 1.33 -13.02 -10.95
N LEU A 61 1.52 -14.17 -11.61
CA LEU A 61 0.43 -14.99 -12.14
C LEU A 61 0.16 -16.25 -11.31
N ALA A 62 1.14 -16.69 -10.51
CA ALA A 62 1.00 -17.89 -9.71
C ALA A 62 -0.02 -17.66 -8.58
N ARG A 63 -0.95 -18.60 -8.45
CA ARG A 63 -2.05 -18.57 -7.46
C ARG A 63 -1.74 -19.36 -6.20
N ASP A 64 -0.94 -20.41 -6.34
CA ASP A 64 -0.61 -21.35 -5.25
C ASP A 64 0.82 -21.17 -4.75
N SER A 65 1.31 -19.92 -4.78
CA SER A 65 2.63 -19.59 -4.28
C SER A 65 2.68 -19.62 -2.76
N ILE A 66 3.83 -20.01 -2.23
CA ILE A 66 4.10 -19.98 -0.78
C ILE A 66 3.90 -18.56 -0.26
N LEU A 67 3.13 -18.42 0.81
CA LEU A 67 2.92 -17.13 1.46
C LEU A 67 4.13 -16.79 2.34
N ARG A 68 4.57 -15.53 2.26
CA ARG A 68 5.59 -15.03 3.17
C ARG A 68 5.05 -14.99 4.58
N THR A 69 5.88 -15.39 5.53
CA THR A 69 5.58 -15.33 6.97
C THR A 69 6.59 -14.40 7.65
N ASN A 70 6.29 -13.97 8.87
CA ASN A 70 7.27 -13.23 9.68
C ASN A 70 8.58 -14.02 9.83
N LYS A 71 8.46 -15.34 10.01
CA LYS A 71 9.61 -16.24 10.12
C LYS A 71 10.43 -16.27 8.83
N SER A 72 9.81 -16.61 7.68
CA SER A 72 10.54 -16.71 6.40
C SER A 72 11.15 -15.38 5.97
N PHE A 73 10.50 -14.25 6.28
CA PHE A 73 11.06 -12.91 6.04
C PHE A 73 12.30 -12.63 6.90
N ARG A 74 12.26 -12.96 8.20
CA ARG A 74 13.38 -12.76 9.13
C ARG A 74 14.56 -13.66 8.82
N GLU A 75 14.28 -14.90 8.43
CA GLU A 75 15.26 -15.88 7.96
C GLU A 75 15.78 -15.57 6.55
N ARG A 76 15.13 -14.64 5.84
CA ARG A 76 15.44 -14.22 4.46
C ARG A 76 15.51 -15.41 3.50
N SER A 77 14.55 -16.34 3.64
CA SER A 77 14.50 -17.59 2.86
C SER A 77 14.48 -17.34 1.35
N ASP A 78 13.77 -16.29 0.91
CA ASP A 78 13.75 -15.83 -0.49
C ASP A 78 14.84 -14.77 -0.74
N LYS A 79 16.05 -15.23 -1.06
CA LYS A 79 17.23 -14.35 -1.25
C LYS A 79 17.03 -13.27 -2.30
N ASP A 80 16.30 -13.56 -3.37
CA ASP A 80 16.07 -12.63 -4.48
C ASP A 80 15.06 -11.53 -4.12
N HIS A 81 14.24 -11.73 -3.09
CA HIS A 81 13.32 -10.71 -2.57
C HIS A 81 14.02 -9.67 -1.70
N HIS A 82 15.10 -10.05 -1.01
CA HIS A 82 15.77 -9.18 -0.03
C HIS A 82 16.96 -8.46 -0.63
N ASN A 83 17.23 -7.24 -0.16
CA ASN A 83 18.48 -6.55 -0.50
C ASN A 83 19.67 -7.31 0.13
N PRO A 84 20.65 -7.80 -0.64
CA PRO A 84 21.72 -8.65 -0.11
C PRO A 84 22.65 -7.92 0.89
N TYR A 85 22.71 -6.60 0.85
CA TYR A 85 23.64 -5.80 1.64
C TYR A 85 23.00 -5.02 2.79
N LYS A 86 21.66 -4.98 2.84
CA LYS A 86 20.91 -4.17 3.83
C LYS A 86 19.92 -5.01 4.60
N PHE A 87 19.70 -4.62 5.84
CA PHE A 87 18.69 -5.17 6.73
C PHE A 87 17.69 -4.08 7.09
N SER A 88 16.42 -4.46 7.17
CA SER A 88 15.39 -3.52 7.61
C SER A 88 15.65 -3.16 9.08
N PRO A 89 15.60 -1.86 9.45
CA PRO A 89 15.71 -1.45 10.84
C PRO A 89 14.58 -2.00 11.71
N PHE A 90 13.46 -2.39 11.09
CA PHE A 90 12.31 -3.01 11.77
C PHE A 90 12.54 -4.47 12.20
N LEU A 91 13.60 -5.13 11.73
CA LEU A 91 13.92 -6.49 12.17
C LEU A 91 14.31 -6.55 13.65
N GLU A 92 14.80 -5.44 14.21
CA GLU A 92 15.12 -5.32 15.64
C GLU A 92 13.88 -5.28 16.54
N LEU A 93 12.73 -4.93 15.98
CA LEU A 93 11.50 -4.77 16.74
C LEU A 93 10.69 -6.07 16.77
N PRO A 94 9.87 -6.30 17.82
CA PRO A 94 8.98 -7.45 17.93
C PRO A 94 7.72 -7.28 17.06
N ILE A 95 7.87 -6.85 15.81
CA ILE A 95 6.78 -6.68 14.85
C ILE A 95 6.76 -7.76 13.77
N ASP A 96 5.57 -8.04 13.24
CA ASP A 96 5.38 -8.95 12.13
C ASP A 96 5.67 -8.26 10.78
N MET A 97 6.75 -8.67 10.12
CA MET A 97 7.21 -8.06 8.86
C MET A 97 6.27 -8.26 7.66
N VAL A 98 5.21 -9.06 7.79
CA VAL A 98 4.21 -9.32 6.76
C VAL A 98 2.85 -8.76 7.16
N LYS A 99 2.36 -9.08 8.36
CA LYS A 99 1.02 -8.69 8.83
C LYS A 99 0.94 -7.21 9.21
N GLN A 100 1.99 -6.65 9.82
CA GLN A 100 2.01 -5.23 10.19
C GLN A 100 2.39 -4.31 9.03
N PHE A 101 2.70 -4.86 7.85
CA PHE A 101 2.89 -4.10 6.60
C PHE A 101 1.75 -4.40 5.60
N PRO A 102 0.53 -3.93 5.87
CA PRO A 102 -0.62 -4.20 5.03
C PRO A 102 -0.48 -3.56 3.65
N ALA A 103 -1.23 -4.07 2.68
CA ALA A 103 -1.44 -3.40 1.41
C ALA A 103 -2.02 -1.99 1.62
N ASP A 104 -1.40 -0.97 1.02
CA ASP A 104 -1.97 0.38 1.07
C ASP A 104 -3.16 0.47 0.11
N TYR A 105 -4.35 0.45 0.70
CA TYR A 105 -5.62 0.53 -0.01
C TYR A 105 -5.73 1.79 -0.86
N MET A 106 -5.25 2.93 -0.37
CA MET A 106 -5.37 4.21 -1.07
C MET A 106 -4.59 4.18 -2.38
N HIS A 107 -3.31 3.80 -2.34
CA HIS A 107 -2.47 3.81 -3.53
C HIS A 107 -2.74 2.62 -4.47
N MET A 108 -2.93 1.41 -3.92
CA MET A 108 -3.11 0.22 -4.77
C MET A 108 -4.53 0.11 -5.34
N VAL A 109 -5.56 0.36 -4.53
CA VAL A 109 -6.95 0.15 -4.94
C VAL A 109 -7.57 1.43 -5.44
N CYS A 110 -7.62 2.50 -4.63
CA CYS A 110 -8.31 3.74 -5.02
C CYS A 110 -7.60 4.45 -6.18
N LEU A 111 -6.33 4.77 -6.02
CA LEU A 111 -5.55 5.50 -7.03
C LEU A 111 -5.05 4.58 -8.16
N GLY A 112 -4.85 3.28 -7.87
CA GLY A 112 -4.36 2.29 -8.83
C GLY A 112 -5.47 1.70 -9.69
N VAL A 113 -6.36 0.92 -9.08
CA VAL A 113 -7.41 0.17 -9.80
C VAL A 113 -8.61 1.07 -10.13
N MET A 114 -9.20 1.71 -9.13
CA MET A 114 -10.45 2.46 -9.28
C MET A 114 -10.29 3.65 -10.21
N ARG A 115 -9.18 4.40 -10.13
CA ARG A 115 -8.88 5.48 -11.08
C ARG A 115 -8.87 4.98 -12.54
N LYS A 116 -8.24 3.84 -12.81
CA LYS A 116 -8.19 3.26 -14.17
C LYS A 116 -9.56 2.85 -14.68
N LEU A 117 -10.38 2.25 -13.81
CA LEU A 117 -11.75 1.86 -14.15
C LEU A 117 -12.62 3.10 -14.43
N LEU A 118 -12.56 4.11 -13.57
CA LEU A 118 -13.31 5.36 -13.75
C LEU A 118 -12.92 6.07 -15.05
N LEU A 119 -11.62 6.17 -15.36
CA LEU A 119 -11.16 6.73 -16.64
C LEU A 119 -11.72 5.94 -17.83
N LYS A 120 -11.70 4.60 -17.76
CA LYS A 120 -12.29 3.71 -18.78
C LYS A 120 -13.78 3.98 -18.96
N TRP A 121 -14.53 4.12 -17.88
CA TRP A 121 -15.98 4.31 -17.94
C TRP A 121 -16.40 5.71 -18.37
N ILE A 122 -15.59 6.74 -18.07
CA ILE A 122 -15.94 8.14 -18.36
C ILE A 122 -15.38 8.62 -19.70
N ARG A 123 -14.10 8.33 -19.99
CA ARG A 123 -13.38 8.93 -21.12
C ARG A 123 -13.37 8.03 -22.35
N HIS A 124 -13.12 6.74 -22.17
CA HIS A 124 -12.91 5.84 -23.30
C HIS A 124 -14.22 5.45 -23.97
N LYS A 125 -14.20 5.28 -25.30
CA LYS A 125 -15.33 4.73 -26.06
C LYS A 125 -15.30 3.21 -25.93
N GLY A 126 -16.45 2.58 -25.71
CA GLY A 126 -16.55 1.13 -25.65
C GLY A 126 -17.68 0.62 -24.73
N LYS A 127 -17.76 -0.71 -24.60
CA LYS A 127 -18.73 -1.36 -23.73
C LYS A 127 -18.52 -0.92 -22.27
N GLY A 128 -19.61 -0.54 -21.61
CA GLY A 128 -19.60 -0.09 -20.22
C GLY A 128 -19.23 1.38 -20.00
N ARG A 129 -19.22 2.21 -21.05
CA ARG A 129 -19.09 3.66 -20.90
C ARG A 129 -20.34 4.24 -20.22
N LEU A 130 -20.15 5.10 -19.23
CA LEU A 130 -21.22 5.83 -18.58
C LEU A 130 -21.77 6.94 -19.49
N THR A 131 -23.08 7.16 -19.43
CA THR A 131 -23.71 8.28 -20.10
C THR A 131 -23.36 9.60 -19.38
N ASN A 132 -23.43 10.72 -20.08
CA ASN A 132 -23.22 12.03 -19.46
C ASN A 132 -24.20 12.27 -18.31
N SER A 133 -25.47 11.86 -18.46
CA SER A 133 -26.47 11.93 -17.38
C SER A 133 -26.06 11.12 -16.15
N SER A 134 -25.60 9.88 -16.33
CA SER A 134 -25.08 9.05 -15.24
C SER A 134 -23.87 9.68 -14.55
N CYS A 135 -22.95 10.28 -15.33
CA CYS A 135 -21.79 11.00 -14.78
C CYS A 135 -22.19 12.25 -13.98
N MET A 136 -23.20 12.99 -14.45
CA MET A 136 -23.74 14.15 -13.72
C MET A 136 -24.42 13.70 -12.43
N HIS A 137 -25.25 12.66 -12.48
CA HIS A 137 -25.90 12.09 -11.30
C HIS A 137 -24.87 11.62 -10.26
N LEU A 138 -23.86 10.84 -10.68
CA LEU A 138 -22.79 10.39 -9.80
C LEU A 138 -21.97 11.57 -9.22
N SER A 139 -21.70 12.61 -10.02
CA SER A 139 -21.02 13.83 -9.52
C SER A 139 -21.86 14.57 -8.49
N GLY A 140 -23.19 14.61 -8.67
CA GLY A 140 -24.14 15.13 -7.69
C GLY A 140 -24.10 14.35 -6.37
N LEU A 141 -24.14 13.02 -6.45
CA LEU A 141 -24.01 12.15 -5.29
C LEU A 141 -22.69 12.39 -4.56
N ILE A 142 -21.54 12.40 -5.26
CA ILE A 142 -20.23 12.67 -4.64
C ILE A 142 -20.20 14.05 -3.97
N SER A 143 -20.79 15.07 -4.59
CA SER A 143 -20.84 16.42 -4.04
C SER A 143 -21.69 16.49 -2.77
N SER A 144 -22.82 15.78 -2.74
CA SER A 144 -23.67 15.69 -1.54
C SER A 144 -22.94 15.08 -0.34
N GLN A 145 -21.93 14.24 -0.57
CA GLN A 145 -21.14 13.66 0.51
C GLN A 145 -20.16 14.63 1.15
N LYS A 146 -19.79 15.75 0.50
CA LYS A 146 -18.80 16.70 1.02
C LYS A 146 -19.14 17.22 2.42
N GLN A 147 -20.43 17.45 2.68
CA GLN A 147 -20.92 17.96 3.98
C GLN A 147 -20.80 16.94 5.11
N HIS A 148 -20.71 15.65 4.79
CA HIS A 148 -20.60 14.56 5.75
C HIS A 148 -19.14 14.16 6.05
N ILE A 149 -18.17 14.80 5.42
CA ILE A 149 -16.74 14.54 5.66
C ILE A 149 -16.23 15.44 6.78
N PRO A 150 -15.61 14.88 7.85
CA PRO A 150 -15.04 15.67 8.95
C PRO A 150 -14.02 16.71 8.48
N SER A 151 -13.85 17.79 9.25
CA SER A 151 -12.88 18.86 8.98
C SER A 151 -11.43 18.37 8.99
N ASP A 152 -11.13 17.32 9.76
CA ASP A 152 -9.77 16.76 9.89
C ASP A 152 -9.26 16.12 8.59
N PHE A 153 -10.17 15.78 7.67
CA PHE A 153 -9.79 15.29 6.35
C PHE A 153 -9.50 16.47 5.41
N ASN A 154 -8.22 16.68 5.14
CA ASN A 154 -7.72 17.72 4.25
C ASN A 154 -8.25 17.61 2.80
N ARG A 155 -8.69 16.41 2.36
CA ARG A 155 -9.24 16.19 1.02
C ARG A 155 -10.74 15.91 1.09
N LYS A 156 -11.53 16.81 0.52
CA LYS A 156 -12.96 16.57 0.29
C LYS A 156 -13.18 15.81 -1.04
N PRO A 157 -14.26 15.02 -1.16
CA PRO A 157 -14.62 14.33 -2.40
C PRO A 157 -14.72 15.33 -3.57
N ARG A 158 -14.18 14.95 -4.74
CA ARG A 158 -14.20 15.77 -5.95
C ARG A 158 -15.13 15.16 -6.99
N THR A 159 -15.74 16.00 -7.81
CA THR A 159 -16.63 15.55 -8.90
C THR A 159 -15.83 14.83 -9.98
N LEU A 160 -16.53 14.09 -10.86
CA LEU A 160 -15.88 13.34 -11.93
C LEU A 160 -15.21 14.24 -12.99
N SER A 161 -15.51 15.55 -12.98
CA SER A 161 -14.81 16.55 -13.79
C SER A 161 -13.32 16.65 -13.46
N ASP A 162 -12.94 16.37 -12.20
CA ASP A 162 -11.55 16.45 -11.71
C ASP A 162 -10.78 15.12 -11.87
N ILE A 163 -11.32 14.13 -12.58
CA ILE A 163 -10.73 12.78 -12.63
C ILE A 163 -9.29 12.75 -13.19
N ASP A 164 -8.97 13.72 -14.04
CA ASP A 164 -7.68 13.86 -14.70
C ASP A 164 -6.64 14.62 -13.85
N ARG A 165 -7.06 15.26 -12.74
CA ARG A 165 -6.20 15.91 -11.72
C ARG A 165 -5.75 14.93 -10.64
#